data_AF-A0AB38I9T8-F1
#
_entry.id   AF-A0AB38I9T8-F1
#
_cell.length_a   1.000
_cell.length_b   1.000
_cell.length_c   1.000
_cell.angle_alpha   90.00
_cell.angle_beta   90.00
_cell.angle_gamma   90.00
#
_symmetry.space_group_name_H-M   'P 1'
#
loop_
_entity.id
_entity.type
_entity.pdbx_description
1 polymer ?
#
loop_
_entity_poly.entity_id
_entity_poly.type
_entity_poly.pdbx_seq_one_letter_code
_entity_poly.pdbx_strand_id
1 'polypeptide(L)'
;MTTSDAISLFLKDEAATIRLGEDLALALKAGDCLALSGDLGAGKSSLARAILRAMADDEGLEVPSPTFTLVQSYDLRIAVSHFDLYRLGDPAELTELGFDEALQNGICLVEWPEMADSELPAQRIALTLEHEGSGRRATIRATGAQASRIRRVLAIREFLDDAGHPDAKRRFLTGDASLRAYEYVYSSGVPRKILMDWRPHPEGPPVYDGKPYPKVAHLAQNAYPFVAIADALRERGFATPEIYRVDYEQGILLIEDLGAAGVLDEDGQPIAERYRQSVTCLAHLHSMQIPQDIPVSATHTHHVPDFDRTAMKMEVQLVLDWHVAWKRGTAPTDAEREEYLAIWDHLIDELQSAETNLLLRDFHSPNIIWREHESGIRKIGLIDFQDAMIGPTAYDLASIVQDARVTIEPELFRQLMDDYLTLRRAQGGFDEAGFMKAWAIMSAQRNCKLAGLWVRLLQRDGKPGYLKHMPRTLSYLNVALEHETLAPLRDWCARAGIGQSES
;
A
#
# COMPACT_ATOMS: atom_id res chain seq x y z
N MET A 1 1.84 5.74 -35.14
CA MET A 1 0.42 5.39 -35.32
C MET A 1 -0.30 5.98 -34.13
N THR A 2 -1.05 7.07 -34.32
CA THR A 2 -1.81 7.76 -33.28
C THR A 2 -2.94 6.86 -32.83
N THR A 3 -2.75 6.12 -31.73
CA THR A 3 -3.84 5.45 -31.03
C THR A 3 -4.93 6.48 -30.77
N SER A 4 -6.14 6.21 -31.23
CA SER A 4 -7.31 7.08 -31.03
C SER A 4 -7.36 7.58 -29.57
N ASP A 5 -7.31 8.90 -29.38
CA ASP A 5 -7.50 9.56 -28.08
C ASP A 5 -8.96 9.47 -27.58
N ALA A 6 -9.84 8.86 -28.38
CA ALA A 6 -11.23 8.58 -28.02
C ALA A 6 -11.43 7.13 -27.60
N ILE A 7 -12.08 6.94 -26.46
CA ILE A 7 -12.60 5.66 -25.95
C ILE A 7 -14.12 5.69 -26.17
N SER A 8 -14.67 4.65 -26.80
CA SER A 8 -16.12 4.55 -27.06
C SER A 8 -16.70 3.31 -26.42
N LEU A 9 -17.81 3.48 -25.70
CA LEU A 9 -18.49 2.44 -24.93
C LEU A 9 -19.99 2.48 -25.22
N PHE A 10 -20.61 1.32 -25.38
CA PHE A 10 -22.07 1.22 -25.45
C PHE A 10 -22.64 0.94 -24.05
N LEU A 11 -23.54 1.81 -23.60
CA LEU A 11 -24.23 1.73 -22.33
C LEU A 11 -25.66 1.24 -22.58
N LYS A 12 -25.91 -0.04 -22.34
CA LYS A 12 -27.18 -0.70 -22.68
C LYS A 12 -28.41 -0.10 -22.00
N ASP A 13 -28.24 0.43 -20.79
CA ASP A 13 -29.30 0.93 -19.91
C ASP A 13 -28.75 1.96 -18.89
N GLU A 14 -29.62 2.47 -18.03
CA GLU A 14 -29.25 3.40 -16.95
C GLU A 14 -28.24 2.79 -15.96
N ALA A 15 -28.34 1.49 -15.66
CA ALA A 15 -27.41 0.81 -14.77
C ALA A 15 -25.99 0.81 -15.34
N ALA A 16 -25.82 0.66 -16.67
CA ALA A 16 -24.53 0.81 -17.33
C ALA A 16 -23.99 2.25 -17.25
N THR A 17 -24.85 3.28 -17.33
CA THR A 17 -24.43 4.68 -17.09
C THR A 17 -23.97 4.90 -15.66
N ILE A 18 -24.68 4.35 -14.68
CA ILE A 18 -24.30 4.44 -13.26
C ILE A 18 -22.95 3.76 -13.05
N ARG A 19 -22.76 2.53 -13.54
CA ARG A 19 -21.48 1.81 -13.43
C ARG A 19 -20.31 2.57 -14.04
N LEU A 20 -20.50 3.19 -15.22
CA LEU A 20 -19.46 4.05 -15.80
C LEU A 20 -19.11 5.20 -14.86
N GLY A 21 -20.10 5.83 -14.22
CA GLY A 21 -19.87 6.86 -13.22
C GLY A 21 -19.08 6.36 -12.01
N GLU A 22 -19.42 5.18 -11.48
CA GLU A 22 -18.69 4.55 -10.39
C GLU A 22 -17.23 4.22 -10.76
N ASP A 23 -16.99 3.71 -11.97
CA ASP A 23 -15.64 3.41 -12.45
C ASP A 23 -14.83 4.71 -12.67
N LEU A 24 -15.44 5.76 -13.22
CA LEU A 24 -14.78 7.06 -13.42
C LEU A 24 -14.44 7.74 -12.09
N ALA A 25 -15.26 7.59 -11.04
CA ALA A 25 -14.96 8.10 -9.70
C ALA A 25 -13.60 7.60 -9.16
N LEU A 26 -13.15 6.41 -9.56
CA LEU A 26 -11.85 5.84 -9.18
C LEU A 26 -10.68 6.33 -10.06
N ALA A 27 -10.98 6.93 -11.22
CA ALA A 27 -9.98 7.49 -12.14
C ALA A 27 -9.69 8.98 -11.88
N LEU A 28 -10.66 9.73 -11.34
CA LEU A 28 -10.55 11.17 -11.15
C LEU A 28 -9.60 11.54 -10.00
N LYS A 29 -8.88 12.64 -10.17
CA LYS A 29 -7.94 13.23 -9.19
C LYS A 29 -8.20 14.74 -9.07
N ALA A 30 -7.75 15.35 -7.97
CA ALA A 30 -7.73 16.81 -7.86
C ALA A 30 -7.00 17.44 -9.06
N GLY A 31 -7.55 18.52 -9.62
CA GLY A 31 -7.11 19.13 -10.87
C GLY A 31 -7.82 18.62 -12.13
N ASP A 32 -8.66 17.57 -12.04
CA ASP A 32 -9.41 17.10 -13.20
C ASP A 32 -10.71 17.90 -13.43
N CYS A 33 -10.92 18.30 -14.69
CA CYS A 33 -12.20 18.78 -15.19
C CYS A 33 -12.86 17.70 -16.08
N LEU A 34 -13.99 17.16 -15.64
CA LEU A 34 -14.82 16.23 -16.41
C LEU A 34 -15.99 16.98 -17.04
N ALA A 35 -15.87 17.27 -18.34
CA ALA A 35 -16.85 17.98 -19.13
C ALA A 35 -17.84 16.99 -19.78
N LEU A 36 -19.13 17.15 -19.48
CA LEU A 36 -20.22 16.27 -19.86
C LEU A 36 -21.10 16.94 -20.91
N SER A 37 -21.05 16.46 -22.15
CA SER A 37 -21.88 16.93 -23.27
C SER A 37 -22.90 15.89 -23.71
N GLY A 38 -23.97 16.34 -24.34
CA GLY A 38 -25.04 15.50 -24.90
C GLY A 38 -26.40 16.18 -24.81
N ASP A 39 -27.38 15.67 -25.54
CA ASP A 39 -28.72 16.25 -25.58
C ASP A 39 -29.45 16.20 -24.22
N LEU A 40 -30.59 16.89 -24.12
CA LEU A 40 -31.46 16.80 -22.97
C LEU A 40 -31.95 15.35 -22.79
N GLY A 41 -31.77 14.79 -21.59
CA GLY A 41 -32.11 13.37 -21.31
C GLY A 41 -31.02 12.36 -21.69
N ALA A 42 -29.87 12.82 -22.22
CA ALA A 42 -28.72 11.96 -22.52
C ALA A 42 -28.08 11.31 -21.28
N GLY A 43 -28.45 11.72 -20.06
CA GLY A 43 -28.00 11.08 -18.82
C GLY A 43 -26.80 11.73 -18.14
N LYS A 44 -26.44 12.96 -18.52
CA LYS A 44 -25.35 13.75 -17.91
C LYS A 44 -25.46 13.84 -16.38
N SER A 45 -26.61 14.31 -15.87
CA SER A 45 -26.83 14.43 -14.43
C SER A 45 -26.94 13.07 -13.71
N SER A 46 -27.37 12.01 -14.40
CA SER A 46 -27.34 10.65 -13.85
C SER A 46 -25.90 10.16 -13.67
N LEU A 47 -25.02 10.44 -14.63
CA LEU A 47 -23.59 10.13 -14.54
C LEU A 47 -22.90 10.94 -13.43
N ALA A 48 -23.13 12.26 -13.38
CA ALA A 48 -22.57 13.12 -12.33
C ALA A 48 -22.98 12.66 -10.93
N ARG A 49 -24.26 12.31 -10.76
CA ARG A 49 -24.80 11.74 -9.52
C ARG A 49 -24.14 10.41 -9.15
N ALA A 50 -23.94 9.51 -10.12
CA ALA A 50 -23.28 8.24 -9.87
C ALA A 50 -21.82 8.44 -9.39
N ILE A 51 -21.09 9.37 -10.02
CA ILE A 51 -19.72 9.73 -9.60
C ILE A 51 -19.71 10.25 -8.16
N LEU A 52 -20.55 11.24 -7.85
CA LEU A 52 -20.60 11.87 -6.54
C LEU A 52 -20.98 10.88 -5.42
N ARG A 53 -21.98 10.02 -5.66
CA ARG A 53 -22.37 8.95 -4.72
C ARG A 53 -21.25 7.94 -4.50
N ALA A 54 -20.55 7.55 -5.57
CA ALA A 54 -19.43 6.62 -5.46
C ALA A 54 -18.25 7.23 -4.69
N MET A 55 -17.95 8.51 -4.92
CA MET A 55 -16.89 9.24 -4.21
C MET A 55 -17.22 9.50 -2.73
N ALA A 56 -18.51 9.68 -2.41
CA ALA A 56 -19.00 9.84 -1.05
C ALA A 56 -19.15 8.51 -0.29
N ASP A 57 -19.08 7.38 -1.02
CA ASP A 57 -19.49 6.06 -0.52
C ASP A 57 -20.90 6.07 0.10
N ASP A 58 -21.82 6.84 -0.50
CA ASP A 58 -23.19 7.02 -0.04
C ASP A 58 -24.18 6.98 -1.22
N GLU A 59 -24.92 5.88 -1.33
CA GLU A 59 -25.94 5.72 -2.37
C GLU A 59 -27.16 6.63 -2.17
N GLY A 60 -27.40 7.06 -0.93
CA GLY A 60 -28.49 7.93 -0.53
C GLY A 60 -28.21 9.42 -0.74
N LEU A 61 -26.96 9.81 -0.98
CA LEU A 61 -26.56 11.21 -1.14
C LEU A 61 -27.46 11.91 -2.18
N GLU A 62 -28.05 13.03 -1.76
CA GLU A 62 -28.82 13.89 -2.63
C GLU A 62 -27.89 14.68 -3.53
N VAL A 63 -28.02 14.45 -4.83
CA VAL A 63 -27.27 15.14 -5.87
C VAL A 63 -28.28 15.69 -6.88
N PRO A 64 -28.90 16.85 -6.58
CA PRO A 64 -29.75 17.55 -7.53
C PRO A 64 -28.88 18.10 -8.67
N SER A 65 -29.47 18.31 -9.85
CA SER A 65 -28.78 19.08 -10.90
C SER A 65 -28.73 20.54 -10.46
N PRO A 66 -27.56 21.19 -10.39
CA PRO A 66 -27.44 22.58 -9.97
C PRO A 66 -27.90 23.56 -11.06
N THR A 67 -28.92 23.24 -11.86
CA THR A 67 -29.38 24.05 -13.01
C THR A 67 -29.81 25.47 -12.61
N PHE A 68 -30.25 25.69 -11.36
CA PHE A 68 -30.62 27.02 -10.85
C PHE A 68 -29.51 27.69 -10.04
N THR A 69 -28.71 26.91 -9.32
CA THR A 69 -27.61 27.43 -8.50
C THR A 69 -26.30 27.57 -9.30
N LEU A 70 -26.27 27.03 -10.52
CA LEU A 70 -25.14 26.85 -11.44
C LEU A 70 -24.00 25.98 -10.91
N VAL A 71 -23.75 26.00 -9.61
CA VAL A 71 -22.74 25.18 -8.94
C VAL A 71 -23.28 24.59 -7.63
N GLN A 72 -22.80 23.40 -7.29
CA GLN A 72 -22.93 22.80 -5.96
C GLN A 72 -21.63 22.08 -5.59
N SER A 73 -21.12 22.34 -4.39
CA SER A 73 -19.87 21.77 -3.89
C SER A 73 -20.12 20.67 -2.87
N TYR A 74 -19.28 19.64 -2.91
CA TYR A 74 -19.33 18.47 -2.05
C TYR A 74 -17.97 18.28 -1.38
N ASP A 75 -17.96 18.35 -0.05
CA ASP A 75 -16.76 18.12 0.76
C ASP A 75 -16.56 16.62 0.97
N LEU A 76 -15.91 15.99 0.00
CA LEU A 76 -15.60 14.56 -0.04
C LEU A 76 -14.08 14.35 0.17
N ARG A 77 -13.62 13.09 0.14
CA ARG A 77 -12.18 12.75 0.20
C ARG A 77 -11.31 13.59 -0.74
N ILE A 78 -11.84 13.87 -1.93
CA ILE A 78 -11.36 14.91 -2.83
C ILE A 78 -12.57 15.82 -3.05
N ALA A 79 -12.44 17.12 -2.78
CA ALA A 79 -13.54 18.06 -2.98
C ALA A 79 -14.04 18.00 -4.43
N VAL A 80 -15.36 18.02 -4.62
CA VAL A 80 -15.97 18.00 -5.96
C VAL A 80 -16.93 19.17 -6.09
N SER A 81 -16.77 19.94 -7.16
CA SER A 81 -17.71 20.99 -7.56
C SER A 81 -18.44 20.57 -8.82
N HIS A 82 -19.77 20.46 -8.73
CA HIS A 82 -20.66 20.14 -9.84
C HIS A 82 -21.23 21.42 -10.41
N PHE A 83 -20.87 21.73 -11.66
CA PHE A 83 -21.36 22.86 -12.43
C PHE A 83 -22.38 22.39 -13.47
N ASP A 84 -23.48 23.13 -13.60
CA ASP A 84 -24.48 22.97 -14.67
C ASP A 84 -24.62 24.31 -15.39
N LEU A 85 -23.95 24.42 -16.54
CA LEU A 85 -23.78 25.68 -17.26
C LEU A 85 -24.94 25.98 -18.22
N TYR A 86 -26.00 25.18 -18.23
CA TYR A 86 -27.12 25.32 -19.18
C TYR A 86 -27.74 26.74 -19.21
N ARG A 87 -27.64 27.47 -18.10
CA ARG A 87 -28.19 28.82 -17.94
C ARG A 87 -27.14 29.92 -17.78
N LEU A 88 -25.86 29.59 -17.99
CA LEU A 88 -24.80 30.59 -17.98
C LEU A 88 -25.03 31.56 -19.15
N GLY A 89 -25.08 32.86 -18.86
CA GLY A 89 -25.37 33.88 -19.87
C GLY A 89 -24.13 34.29 -20.66
N ASP A 90 -23.00 34.39 -19.97
CA ASP A 90 -21.69 34.76 -20.52
C ASP A 90 -20.63 33.76 -20.00
N PRO A 91 -19.83 33.14 -20.88
CA PRO A 91 -18.70 32.28 -20.47
C PRO A 91 -17.84 32.85 -19.34
N ALA A 92 -17.59 34.18 -19.34
CA ALA A 92 -16.73 34.83 -18.36
C ALA A 92 -17.27 34.80 -16.92
N GLU A 93 -18.58 34.57 -16.74
CA GLU A 93 -19.20 34.40 -15.42
C GLU A 93 -18.68 33.15 -14.68
N LEU A 94 -18.09 32.18 -15.39
CA LEU A 94 -17.54 30.96 -14.79
C LEU A 94 -16.46 31.24 -13.75
N THR A 95 -15.64 32.28 -13.95
CA THR A 95 -14.63 32.72 -12.97
C THR A 95 -15.29 33.23 -11.69
N GLU A 96 -16.39 33.97 -11.79
CA GLU A 96 -17.13 34.48 -10.63
C GLU A 96 -17.78 33.36 -9.80
N LEU A 97 -18.09 32.22 -10.44
CA LEU A 97 -18.56 31.00 -9.79
C LEU A 97 -17.44 30.23 -9.05
N GLY A 98 -16.21 30.72 -9.07
CA GLY A 98 -15.08 30.12 -8.34
C GLY A 98 -14.49 28.87 -9.02
N PHE A 99 -14.65 28.74 -10.34
CA PHE A 99 -14.20 27.55 -11.07
C PHE A 99 -12.69 27.28 -10.93
N ASP A 100 -11.85 28.31 -11.01
CA ASP A 100 -10.39 28.15 -10.93
C ASP A 100 -9.93 27.61 -9.57
N GLU A 101 -10.52 28.14 -8.48
CA GLU A 101 -10.24 27.67 -7.12
C GLU A 101 -10.73 26.24 -6.89
N ALA A 102 -11.93 25.92 -7.41
CA ALA A 102 -12.49 24.58 -7.34
C ALA A 102 -11.62 23.56 -8.10
N LEU A 103 -11.15 23.92 -9.29
CA LEU A 103 -10.31 23.04 -10.11
C LEU A 103 -8.93 22.85 -9.48
N GLN A 104 -8.35 23.90 -8.91
CA GLN A 104 -7.04 23.82 -8.25
C GLN A 104 -7.05 22.87 -7.06
N ASN A 105 -8.14 22.85 -6.28
CA ASN A 105 -8.22 22.14 -5.01
C ASN A 105 -9.04 20.84 -5.05
N GLY A 106 -9.72 20.56 -6.17
CA GLY A 106 -10.69 19.47 -6.27
C GLY A 106 -10.94 19.00 -7.70
N ILE A 107 -12.09 18.37 -7.91
CA ILE A 107 -12.57 17.89 -9.20
C ILE A 107 -13.74 18.79 -9.64
N CYS A 108 -13.73 19.21 -10.90
CA CYS A 108 -14.87 19.91 -11.50
C CYS A 108 -15.66 18.95 -12.41
N LEU A 109 -16.93 18.71 -12.09
CA LEU A 109 -17.88 18.05 -12.99
C LEU A 109 -18.67 19.14 -13.69
N VAL A 110 -18.59 19.23 -15.03
CA VAL A 110 -19.21 20.34 -15.78
C VAL A 110 -20.21 19.79 -16.78
N GLU A 111 -21.51 20.02 -16.54
CA GLU A 111 -22.55 19.78 -17.54
C GLU A 111 -22.70 20.99 -18.47
N TRP A 112 -23.00 20.72 -19.75
CA TRP A 112 -23.13 21.72 -20.81
C TRP A 112 -21.84 22.57 -20.99
N PRO A 113 -20.67 21.93 -21.13
CA PRO A 113 -19.38 22.63 -21.25
C PRO A 113 -19.33 23.60 -22.45
N GLU A 114 -20.14 23.36 -23.48
CA GLU A 114 -20.28 24.23 -24.65
C GLU A 114 -20.68 25.67 -24.31
N MET A 115 -21.32 25.90 -23.17
CA MET A 115 -21.74 27.24 -22.72
C MET A 115 -20.57 28.09 -22.23
N ALA A 116 -19.41 27.48 -21.94
CA ALA A 116 -18.21 28.18 -21.47
C ALA A 116 -16.92 27.57 -22.05
N ASP A 117 -16.96 27.05 -23.28
CA ASP A 117 -15.84 26.27 -23.84
C ASP A 117 -14.52 27.05 -23.89
N SER A 118 -14.58 28.39 -24.02
CA SER A 118 -13.41 29.29 -24.00
C SER A 118 -12.72 29.39 -22.63
N GLU A 119 -13.48 29.22 -21.55
CA GLU A 119 -12.98 29.36 -20.17
C GLU A 119 -12.59 28.00 -19.55
N LEU A 120 -13.02 26.88 -20.14
CA LEU A 120 -12.66 25.56 -19.66
C LEU A 120 -11.21 25.20 -20.01
N PRO A 121 -10.53 24.42 -19.15
CA PRO A 121 -9.14 24.03 -19.40
C PRO A 121 -9.03 23.21 -20.69
N ALA A 122 -7.97 23.45 -21.45
CA ALA A 122 -7.67 22.68 -22.66
C ALA A 122 -7.40 21.20 -22.35
N GLN A 123 -6.80 20.91 -21.19
CA GLN A 123 -6.56 19.55 -20.69
C GLN A 123 -7.72 19.04 -19.83
N ARG A 124 -8.90 18.92 -20.44
CA ARG A 124 -10.11 18.35 -19.82
C ARG A 124 -10.38 16.93 -20.27
N ILE A 125 -11.11 16.18 -19.46
CA ILE A 125 -11.73 14.92 -19.84
C ILE A 125 -13.08 15.29 -20.46
N ALA A 126 -13.22 15.14 -21.77
CA ALA A 126 -14.49 15.41 -22.46
C ALA A 126 -15.25 14.09 -22.66
N LEU A 127 -16.46 14.00 -22.11
CA LEU A 127 -17.34 12.85 -22.23
C LEU A 127 -18.64 13.27 -22.90
N THR A 128 -18.90 12.70 -24.07
CA THR A 128 -20.15 12.91 -24.83
C THR A 128 -21.06 11.70 -24.66
N LEU A 129 -22.32 11.93 -24.31
CA LEU A 129 -23.38 10.93 -24.27
C LEU A 129 -24.36 11.15 -25.42
N GLU A 130 -24.51 10.14 -26.28
CA GLU A 130 -25.40 10.17 -27.44
C GLU A 130 -26.40 9.01 -27.34
N HIS A 131 -27.65 9.24 -27.74
CA HIS A 131 -28.66 8.17 -27.78
C HIS A 131 -28.31 7.15 -28.88
N GLU A 132 -28.34 5.85 -28.56
CA GLU A 132 -28.10 4.77 -29.52
C GLU A 132 -29.03 3.60 -29.23
N GLY A 133 -30.06 3.42 -30.07
CA GLY A 133 -31.08 2.39 -29.87
C GLY A 133 -31.82 2.58 -28.54
N SER A 134 -31.89 1.51 -27.73
CA SER A 134 -32.47 1.55 -26.37
C SER A 134 -31.47 2.03 -25.30
N GLY A 135 -30.21 2.20 -25.68
CA GLY A 135 -29.12 2.60 -24.79
C GLY A 135 -28.49 3.92 -25.22
N ARG A 136 -27.20 4.08 -24.89
CA ARG A 136 -26.42 5.29 -25.17
C ARG A 136 -24.99 4.96 -25.55
N ARG A 137 -24.38 5.75 -26.42
CA ARG A 137 -22.93 5.74 -26.65
C ARG A 137 -22.26 6.76 -25.76
N ALA A 138 -21.28 6.33 -24.98
CA ALA A 138 -20.36 7.22 -24.29
C ALA A 138 -19.06 7.31 -25.09
N THR A 139 -18.65 8.53 -25.43
CA THR A 139 -17.36 8.79 -26.08
C THR A 139 -16.53 9.68 -25.17
N ILE A 140 -15.41 9.14 -24.67
CA ILE A 140 -14.50 9.82 -23.75
C ILE A 140 -13.24 10.22 -24.51
N ARG A 141 -12.89 11.51 -24.47
CA ARG A 141 -11.63 12.06 -24.98
C ARG A 141 -10.83 12.61 -23.83
N ALA A 142 -9.61 12.10 -23.68
CA ALA A 142 -8.66 12.55 -22.68
C ALA A 142 -7.24 12.33 -23.22
N THR A 143 -6.25 13.02 -22.64
CA THR A 143 -4.85 12.87 -23.05
C THR A 143 -3.94 12.48 -21.88
N GLY A 144 -2.75 12.00 -22.18
CA GLY A 144 -1.69 11.72 -21.19
C GLY A 144 -2.14 10.89 -19.99
N ALA A 145 -1.94 11.44 -18.78
CA ALA A 145 -2.24 10.77 -17.53
C ALA A 145 -3.74 10.52 -17.33
N GLN A 146 -4.62 11.44 -17.75
CA GLN A 146 -6.07 11.30 -17.64
C GLN A 146 -6.56 10.10 -18.45
N ALA A 147 -6.16 10.02 -19.73
CA ALA A 147 -6.51 8.90 -20.60
C ALA A 147 -6.01 7.55 -20.03
N SER A 148 -4.81 7.55 -19.46
CA SER A 148 -4.22 6.35 -18.85
C SER A 148 -5.02 5.88 -17.62
N ARG A 149 -5.47 6.81 -16.74
CA ARG A 149 -6.32 6.47 -15.60
C ARG A 149 -7.69 5.93 -16.03
N ILE A 150 -8.30 6.52 -17.05
CA ILE A 150 -9.60 6.06 -17.58
C ILE A 150 -9.49 4.67 -18.20
N ARG A 151 -8.48 4.43 -19.06
CA ARG A 151 -8.25 3.09 -19.62
C ARG A 151 -8.00 2.06 -18.50
N ARG A 152 -7.32 2.45 -17.42
CA ARG A 152 -7.08 1.55 -16.29
C ARG A 152 -8.37 1.11 -15.60
N VAL A 153 -9.27 2.04 -15.26
CA VAL A 153 -10.53 1.66 -14.60
C VAL A 153 -11.45 0.83 -15.50
N LEU A 154 -11.38 1.03 -16.82
CA LEU A 154 -12.11 0.22 -17.80
C LEU A 154 -11.50 -1.18 -17.97
N ALA A 155 -10.16 -1.30 -17.97
CA ALA A 155 -9.50 -2.61 -17.98
C ALA A 155 -9.82 -3.42 -16.70
N ILE A 156 -9.92 -2.75 -15.55
CA ILE A 156 -10.39 -3.37 -14.31
C ILE A 156 -11.85 -3.82 -14.44
N ARG A 157 -12.71 -3.04 -15.09
CA ARG A 157 -14.10 -3.44 -15.37
C ARG A 157 -14.16 -4.70 -16.23
N GLU A 158 -13.42 -4.74 -17.33
CA GLU A 158 -13.32 -5.93 -18.20
C GLU A 158 -12.81 -7.16 -17.42
N PHE A 159 -11.77 -6.99 -16.60
CA PHE A 159 -11.26 -8.04 -15.73
C PHE A 159 -12.33 -8.59 -14.76
N LEU A 160 -13.16 -7.72 -14.17
CA LEU A 160 -14.25 -8.14 -13.29
C LEU A 160 -15.39 -8.81 -14.05
N ASP A 161 -15.77 -8.29 -15.22
CA ASP A 161 -16.79 -8.87 -16.08
C ASP A 161 -16.41 -10.31 -16.45
N ASP A 162 -15.18 -10.52 -16.90
CA ASP A 162 -14.64 -11.85 -17.21
C ASP A 162 -14.56 -12.74 -15.96
N ALA A 163 -14.38 -12.16 -14.77
CA ALA A 163 -14.35 -12.87 -13.50
C ALA A 163 -15.74 -13.30 -13.02
N GLY A 164 -16.80 -13.03 -13.78
CA GLY A 164 -18.18 -13.32 -13.39
C GLY A 164 -18.78 -12.28 -12.44
N HIS A 165 -18.22 -11.07 -12.42
CA HIS A 165 -18.64 -9.96 -11.58
C HIS A 165 -19.13 -8.72 -12.38
N PRO A 166 -20.01 -8.87 -13.40
CA PRO A 166 -20.33 -7.80 -14.34
C PRO A 166 -21.09 -6.61 -13.73
N ASP A 167 -21.84 -6.86 -12.65
CA ASP A 167 -22.61 -5.83 -11.94
C ASP A 167 -21.92 -5.38 -10.64
N ALA A 168 -20.63 -5.69 -10.48
CA ALA A 168 -19.92 -5.35 -9.25
C ALA A 168 -19.73 -3.85 -9.08
N LYS A 169 -20.06 -3.35 -7.88
CA LYS A 169 -19.76 -1.99 -7.46
C LYS A 169 -18.37 -1.94 -6.86
N ARG A 170 -17.63 -0.87 -7.13
CA ARG A 170 -16.27 -0.65 -6.64
C ARG A 170 -16.20 0.59 -5.78
N ARG A 171 -15.43 0.55 -4.68
CA ARG A 171 -15.21 1.69 -3.79
C ARG A 171 -13.73 1.79 -3.42
N PHE A 172 -13.24 3.02 -3.31
CA PHE A 172 -11.86 3.26 -2.88
C PHE A 172 -11.64 2.72 -1.46
N LEU A 173 -10.56 1.97 -1.25
CA LEU A 173 -10.13 1.55 0.09
C LEU A 173 -8.89 2.34 0.53
N THR A 174 -7.79 2.20 -0.20
CA THR A 174 -6.53 2.90 0.06
C THR A 174 -5.63 2.81 -1.18
N GLY A 175 -4.61 3.67 -1.31
CA GLY A 175 -3.67 3.52 -2.43
C GLY A 175 -2.86 4.73 -2.85
N ASP A 176 -3.20 5.95 -2.41
CA ASP A 176 -2.49 7.15 -2.90
C ASP A 176 -1.03 7.24 -2.39
N ALA A 177 -0.65 6.45 -1.37
CA ALA A 177 0.69 6.45 -0.78
C ALA A 177 1.50 5.14 -1.00
N SER A 178 0.89 4.15 -1.67
CA SER A 178 1.43 2.80 -1.90
C SER A 178 1.69 2.60 -3.41
N LEU A 179 2.59 1.68 -3.78
CA LEU A 179 2.78 1.26 -5.19
C LEU A 179 1.55 0.50 -5.75
N ARG A 180 0.64 0.09 -4.87
CA ARG A 180 -0.60 -0.64 -5.16
C ARG A 180 -1.79 0.16 -4.67
N ALA A 181 -2.86 0.18 -5.46
CA ALA A 181 -4.16 0.68 -5.04
C ALA A 181 -5.09 -0.48 -4.72
N TYR A 182 -5.96 -0.28 -3.74
CA TYR A 182 -6.92 -1.26 -3.29
C TYR A 182 -8.33 -0.69 -3.35
N GLU A 183 -9.26 -1.55 -3.75
CA GLU A 183 -10.67 -1.20 -3.87
C GLU A 183 -11.53 -2.29 -3.25
N TYR A 184 -12.60 -1.90 -2.57
CA TYR A 184 -13.66 -2.83 -2.22
C TYR A 184 -14.48 -3.18 -3.45
N VAL A 185 -14.78 -4.46 -3.62
CA VAL A 185 -15.65 -4.98 -4.67
C VAL A 185 -16.88 -5.62 -4.03
N TYR A 186 -18.04 -5.06 -4.33
CA TYR A 186 -19.34 -5.54 -3.88
C TYR A 186 -20.06 -6.24 -5.03
N SER A 187 -20.55 -7.44 -4.80
CA SER A 187 -21.35 -8.21 -5.76
C SER A 187 -22.55 -8.81 -5.04
N SER A 188 -23.71 -8.82 -5.69
CA SER A 188 -24.94 -9.32 -5.08
C SER A 188 -24.80 -10.79 -4.67
N GLY A 189 -25.21 -11.11 -3.43
CA GLY A 189 -25.28 -12.49 -2.94
C GLY A 189 -23.94 -13.16 -2.62
N VAL A 190 -22.82 -12.42 -2.66
CA VAL A 190 -21.49 -12.96 -2.29
C VAL A 190 -20.77 -12.04 -1.29
N PRO A 191 -19.85 -12.58 -0.48
CA PRO A 191 -19.00 -11.75 0.37
C PRO A 191 -18.23 -10.70 -0.44
N ARG A 192 -18.01 -9.55 0.20
CA ARG A 192 -17.15 -8.46 -0.30
C ARG A 192 -15.75 -9.01 -0.61
N LYS A 193 -15.13 -8.46 -1.65
CA LYS A 193 -13.77 -8.82 -2.09
C LYS A 193 -12.90 -7.57 -2.14
N ILE A 194 -11.60 -7.76 -2.23
CA ILE A 194 -10.63 -6.71 -2.49
C ILE A 194 -10.11 -6.84 -3.91
N LEU A 195 -10.11 -5.74 -4.65
CA LEU A 195 -9.33 -5.61 -5.87
C LEU A 195 -7.98 -4.97 -5.54
N MET A 196 -6.89 -5.59 -5.97
CA MET A 196 -5.54 -5.03 -5.93
C MET A 196 -5.16 -4.58 -7.35
N ASP A 197 -4.97 -3.28 -7.53
CA ASP A 197 -4.39 -2.65 -8.72
C ASP A 197 -2.88 -2.45 -8.47
N TRP A 198 -2.07 -3.42 -8.91
CA TRP A 198 -0.61 -3.37 -8.85
C TRP A 198 -0.02 -3.11 -10.24
N ARG A 199 0.04 -1.83 -10.60
CA ARG A 199 0.53 -1.41 -11.91
C ARG A 199 2.01 -1.80 -12.11
N PRO A 200 2.40 -2.22 -13.33
CA PRO A 200 3.80 -2.26 -13.70
C PRO A 200 4.40 -0.86 -13.56
N HIS A 201 5.47 -0.75 -12.77
CA HIS A 201 6.17 0.52 -12.57
C HIS A 201 7.45 0.55 -13.41
N PRO A 202 7.82 1.70 -13.99
CA PRO A 202 9.11 1.85 -14.64
C PRO A 202 10.25 1.64 -13.63
N GLU A 203 11.36 1.07 -14.09
CA GLU A 203 12.53 0.88 -13.23
C GLU A 203 13.07 2.24 -12.75
N GLY A 204 13.34 2.33 -11.45
CA GLY A 204 13.98 3.52 -10.86
C GLY A 204 15.43 3.69 -11.33
N PRO A 205 16.08 4.82 -10.96
CA PRO A 205 17.50 5.01 -11.25
C PRO A 205 18.35 3.95 -10.52
N PRO A 206 19.53 3.60 -11.07
CA PRO A 206 20.45 2.69 -10.40
C PRO A 206 20.99 3.33 -9.12
N VAL A 207 21.06 2.55 -8.05
CA VAL A 207 21.56 2.98 -6.73
C VAL A 207 22.76 2.14 -6.28
N TYR A 208 22.92 0.93 -6.79
CA TYR A 208 24.06 0.07 -6.48
C TYR A 208 24.32 -0.91 -7.62
N ASP A 209 25.59 -1.02 -8.04
CA ASP A 209 26.03 -1.94 -9.09
C ASP A 209 25.15 -1.90 -10.36
N GLY A 210 24.79 -0.68 -10.78
CA GLY A 210 23.91 -0.46 -11.95
C GLY A 210 22.46 -0.92 -11.76
N LYS A 211 22.05 -1.36 -10.57
CA LYS A 211 20.69 -1.83 -10.27
C LYS A 211 19.90 -0.82 -9.45
N PRO A 212 18.58 -0.68 -9.69
CA PRO A 212 17.70 0.14 -8.86
C PRO A 212 17.40 -0.51 -7.51
N TYR A 213 17.00 0.30 -6.54
CA TYR A 213 16.76 -0.14 -5.16
C TYR A 213 15.85 -1.37 -5.03
N PRO A 214 14.69 -1.48 -5.73
CA PRO A 214 13.83 -2.66 -5.65
C PRO A 214 14.55 -3.96 -6.01
N LYS A 215 15.48 -3.95 -6.97
CA LYS A 215 16.26 -5.15 -7.33
C LYS A 215 17.35 -5.47 -6.31
N VAL A 216 17.89 -4.47 -5.62
CA VAL A 216 18.95 -4.66 -4.62
C VAL A 216 18.37 -5.13 -3.29
N ALA A 217 17.18 -4.64 -2.91
CA ALA A 217 16.47 -5.02 -1.70
C ALA A 217 15.45 -6.16 -1.92
N HIS A 218 15.51 -6.79 -3.10
CA HIS A 218 14.59 -7.81 -3.62
C HIS A 218 13.11 -7.54 -3.35
N LEU A 219 12.68 -6.29 -3.56
CA LEU A 219 11.27 -5.95 -3.48
C LEU A 219 10.52 -6.56 -4.67
N ALA A 220 9.34 -7.08 -4.39
CA ALA A 220 8.43 -7.59 -5.38
C ALA A 220 8.01 -6.45 -6.33
N GLN A 221 7.95 -6.77 -7.62
CA GLN A 221 7.67 -5.81 -8.69
C GLN A 221 6.45 -6.19 -9.54
N ASN A 222 5.85 -7.35 -9.28
CA ASN A 222 4.68 -7.87 -9.97
C ASN A 222 3.91 -8.82 -9.03
N ALA A 223 2.81 -9.39 -9.52
CA ALA A 223 1.90 -10.21 -8.72
C ALA A 223 2.43 -11.61 -8.34
N TYR A 224 3.48 -12.14 -9.00
CA TYR A 224 3.93 -13.51 -8.78
C TYR A 224 4.38 -13.81 -7.34
N PRO A 225 5.21 -12.97 -6.68
CA PRO A 225 5.57 -13.17 -5.28
C PRO A 225 4.36 -13.17 -4.34
N PHE A 226 3.39 -12.28 -4.57
CA PHE A 226 2.18 -12.24 -3.75
C PHE A 226 1.37 -13.53 -3.87
N VAL A 227 1.09 -14.00 -5.09
CA VAL A 227 0.32 -15.25 -5.28
C VAL A 227 1.09 -16.45 -4.73
N ALA A 228 2.39 -16.57 -5.03
CA ALA A 228 3.24 -17.67 -4.57
C ALA A 228 3.23 -17.83 -3.04
N ILE A 229 3.52 -16.73 -2.33
CA ILE A 229 3.59 -16.74 -0.87
C ILE A 229 2.20 -16.91 -0.25
N ALA A 230 1.16 -16.28 -0.83
CA ALA A 230 -0.21 -16.44 -0.35
C ALA A 230 -0.63 -17.91 -0.38
N ASP A 231 -0.48 -18.58 -1.52
CA ASP A 231 -0.91 -19.97 -1.69
C ASP A 231 -0.05 -20.92 -0.85
N ALA A 232 1.28 -20.75 -0.82
CA ALA A 232 2.17 -21.59 -0.02
C ALA A 232 1.85 -21.52 1.48
N LEU A 233 1.51 -20.34 2.00
CA LEU A 233 1.06 -20.15 3.38
C LEU A 233 -0.34 -20.74 3.61
N ARG A 234 -1.27 -20.55 2.66
CA ARG A 234 -2.64 -21.06 2.77
C ARG A 234 -2.70 -22.58 2.78
N GLU A 235 -1.91 -23.24 1.93
CA GLU A 235 -1.75 -24.71 1.91
C GLU A 235 -1.27 -25.27 3.26
N ARG A 236 -0.57 -24.44 4.04
CA ARG A 236 -0.06 -24.76 5.39
C ARG A 236 -0.99 -24.32 6.51
N GLY A 237 -2.18 -23.82 6.18
CA GLY A 237 -3.23 -23.45 7.14
C GLY A 237 -3.16 -22.02 7.67
N PHE A 238 -2.24 -21.18 7.18
CA PHE A 238 -2.21 -19.76 7.53
C PHE A 238 -3.32 -18.99 6.80
N ALA A 239 -3.77 -17.89 7.40
CA ALA A 239 -4.82 -17.04 6.84
C ALA A 239 -4.21 -15.91 5.99
N THR A 240 -3.85 -16.23 4.74
CA THR A 240 -3.57 -15.25 3.69
C THR A 240 -4.83 -15.04 2.82
N PRO A 241 -4.96 -13.93 2.06
CA PRO A 241 -6.11 -13.74 1.20
C PRO A 241 -6.19 -14.83 0.13
N GLU A 242 -7.33 -15.49 -0.02
CA GLU A 242 -7.59 -16.33 -1.18
C GLU A 242 -7.52 -15.50 -2.48
N ILE A 243 -6.85 -16.05 -3.50
CA ILE A 243 -6.72 -15.43 -4.82
C ILE A 243 -7.83 -15.96 -5.73
N TYR A 244 -8.87 -15.16 -5.98
CA TYR A 244 -9.97 -15.57 -6.85
C TYR A 244 -9.60 -15.47 -8.33
N ARG A 245 -8.85 -14.43 -8.70
CA ARG A 245 -8.38 -14.21 -10.07
C ARG A 245 -7.16 -13.30 -10.08
N VAL A 246 -6.28 -13.51 -11.04
CA VAL A 246 -5.12 -12.67 -11.31
C VAL A 246 -4.93 -12.49 -12.81
N ASP A 247 -4.66 -11.25 -13.22
CA ASP A 247 -4.08 -10.89 -14.50
C ASP A 247 -2.64 -10.43 -14.23
N TYR A 248 -1.66 -11.29 -14.52
CA TYR A 248 -0.25 -11.02 -14.25
C TYR A 248 0.34 -9.95 -15.15
N GLU A 249 -0.15 -9.81 -16.38
CA GLU A 249 0.36 -8.84 -17.35
C GLU A 249 -0.07 -7.43 -16.94
N GLN A 250 -1.34 -7.29 -16.58
CA GLN A 250 -1.90 -6.02 -16.14
C GLN A 250 -1.71 -5.74 -14.64
N GLY A 251 -1.32 -6.74 -13.86
CA GLY A 251 -1.19 -6.63 -12.40
C GLY A 251 -2.53 -6.30 -11.71
N ILE A 252 -3.61 -6.98 -12.10
CA ILE A 252 -4.93 -6.85 -11.46
C ILE A 252 -5.23 -8.15 -10.74
N LEU A 253 -5.59 -8.07 -9.45
CA LEU A 253 -5.98 -9.23 -8.67
C LEU A 253 -7.34 -8.99 -8.02
N LEU A 254 -8.15 -10.05 -7.94
CA LEU A 254 -9.34 -10.11 -7.10
C LEU A 254 -9.08 -11.12 -5.98
N ILE A 255 -9.11 -10.65 -4.74
CA ILE A 255 -8.69 -11.42 -3.56
C ILE A 255 -9.73 -11.36 -2.45
N GLU A 256 -9.63 -12.29 -1.50
CA GLU A 256 -10.43 -12.32 -0.28
C GLU A 256 -10.27 -11.04 0.54
N ASP A 257 -11.37 -10.59 1.12
CA ASP A 257 -11.35 -9.59 2.18
C ASP A 257 -11.25 -10.28 3.54
N LEU A 258 -10.07 -10.20 4.17
CA LEU A 258 -9.81 -10.78 5.49
C LEU A 258 -10.47 -10.01 6.65
N GLY A 259 -11.04 -8.84 6.36
CA GLY A 259 -11.59 -7.91 7.34
C GLY A 259 -10.65 -6.73 7.65
N ALA A 260 -11.07 -5.88 8.58
CA ALA A 260 -10.38 -4.63 8.92
C ALA A 260 -9.97 -4.52 10.39
N ALA A 261 -10.34 -5.49 11.23
CA ALA A 261 -9.97 -5.47 12.63
C ALA A 261 -8.46 -5.71 12.77
N GLY A 262 -7.71 -4.75 13.31
CA GLY A 262 -6.28 -4.88 13.53
C GLY A 262 -5.92 -5.52 14.88
N VAL A 263 -4.69 -5.34 15.32
CA VAL A 263 -4.21 -5.76 16.65
C VAL A 263 -4.10 -4.61 17.66
N LEU A 264 -4.56 -3.41 17.28
CA LEU A 264 -4.63 -2.22 18.12
C LEU A 264 -6.08 -1.93 18.52
N ASP A 265 -6.27 -1.27 19.67
CA ASP A 265 -7.57 -0.76 20.09
C ASP A 265 -7.89 0.62 19.46
N GLU A 266 -9.01 1.21 19.86
CA GLU A 266 -9.50 2.51 19.34
C GLU A 266 -8.54 3.68 19.67
N ASP A 267 -7.74 3.56 20.74
CA ASP A 267 -6.72 4.54 21.14
C ASP A 267 -5.35 4.26 20.50
N GLY A 268 -5.27 3.24 19.63
CA GLY A 268 -4.05 2.82 18.96
C GLY A 268 -3.06 2.10 19.88
N GLN A 269 -3.51 1.56 21.01
CA GLN A 269 -2.67 0.77 21.93
C GLN A 269 -2.67 -0.72 21.56
N PRO A 270 -1.60 -1.47 21.86
CA PRO A 270 -1.53 -2.91 21.59
C PRO A 270 -2.60 -3.69 22.37
N ILE A 271 -3.41 -4.49 21.68
CA ILE A 271 -4.28 -5.47 22.34
C ILE A 271 -3.45 -6.71 22.65
N ALA A 272 -3.10 -6.89 23.92
CA ALA A 272 -2.17 -7.93 24.38
C ALA A 272 -2.53 -9.33 23.87
N GLU A 273 -3.80 -9.74 23.95
CA GLU A 273 -4.25 -11.04 23.43
C GLU A 273 -3.91 -11.22 21.94
N ARG A 274 -4.21 -10.20 21.12
CA ARG A 274 -4.01 -10.27 19.67
C ARG A 274 -2.53 -10.37 19.32
N TYR A 275 -1.68 -9.61 20.01
CA TYR A 275 -0.22 -9.69 19.85
C TYR A 275 0.35 -11.06 20.22
N ARG A 276 -0.10 -11.63 21.35
CA ARG A 276 0.34 -12.96 21.79
C ARG A 276 -0.08 -14.06 20.81
N GLN A 277 -1.28 -13.95 20.23
CA GLN A 277 -1.74 -14.84 19.16
C GLN A 277 -0.94 -14.64 17.86
N SER A 278 -0.56 -13.41 17.52
CA SER A 278 0.35 -13.13 16.38
C SER A 278 1.70 -13.82 16.57
N VAL A 279 2.30 -13.73 17.76
CA VAL A 279 3.56 -14.41 18.07
C VAL A 279 3.42 -15.93 18.03
N THR A 280 2.28 -16.46 18.50
CA THR A 280 1.97 -17.89 18.39
C THR A 280 1.90 -18.34 16.93
N CYS A 281 1.24 -17.56 16.07
CA CYS A 281 1.20 -17.77 14.62
C CYS A 281 2.60 -17.76 14.01
N LEU A 282 3.45 -16.78 14.39
CA LEU A 282 4.80 -16.66 13.90
C LEU A 282 5.71 -17.81 14.32
N ALA A 283 5.63 -18.25 15.59
CA ALA A 283 6.38 -19.41 16.08
C ALA A 283 6.01 -20.70 15.32
N HIS A 284 4.75 -20.81 14.89
CA HIS A 284 4.30 -21.89 14.02
C HIS A 284 4.85 -21.76 12.60
N LEU A 285 4.84 -20.55 12.01
CA LEU A 285 5.43 -20.29 10.70
C LEU A 285 6.89 -20.73 10.65
N HIS A 286 7.70 -20.29 11.62
CA HIS A 286 9.13 -20.60 11.67
C HIS A 286 9.42 -22.08 11.96
N SER A 287 8.43 -22.85 12.41
CA SER A 287 8.55 -24.31 12.59
C SER A 287 8.31 -25.11 11.32
N MET A 288 7.75 -24.49 10.28
CA MET A 288 7.42 -25.15 9.02
C MET A 288 8.49 -24.92 7.97
N GLN A 289 8.72 -25.91 7.11
CA GLN A 289 9.52 -25.68 5.91
C GLN A 289 8.64 -25.12 4.78
N ILE A 290 9.06 -23.98 4.26
CA ILE A 290 8.49 -23.37 3.07
C ILE A 290 9.52 -23.50 1.93
N PRO A 291 9.14 -24.10 0.79
CA PRO A 291 10.02 -24.21 -0.37
C PRO A 291 10.50 -22.83 -0.82
N GLN A 292 11.78 -22.74 -1.16
CA GLN A 292 12.33 -21.53 -1.76
C GLN A 292 11.83 -21.34 -3.20
N ASP A 293 11.63 -22.43 -3.94
CA ASP A 293 11.03 -22.41 -5.27
C ASP A 293 9.56 -22.83 -5.18
N ILE A 294 8.65 -21.89 -5.47
CA ILE A 294 7.20 -22.07 -5.35
C ILE A 294 6.57 -22.00 -6.75
N PRO A 295 6.03 -23.10 -7.29
CA PRO A 295 5.29 -23.08 -8.55
C PRO A 295 4.04 -22.20 -8.43
N VAL A 296 3.85 -21.27 -9.37
CA VAL A 296 2.69 -20.36 -9.39
C VAL A 296 1.78 -20.66 -10.58
N SER A 297 2.37 -20.99 -11.73
CA SER A 297 1.64 -21.38 -12.93
C SER A 297 2.43 -22.44 -13.71
N ALA A 298 1.84 -22.99 -14.76
CA ALA A 298 2.51 -23.96 -15.63
C ALA A 298 3.83 -23.44 -16.25
N THR A 299 4.02 -22.11 -16.30
CA THR A 299 5.18 -21.46 -16.92
C THR A 299 5.96 -20.57 -15.97
N HIS A 300 5.59 -20.51 -14.68
CA HIS A 300 6.26 -19.63 -13.72
C HIS A 300 6.44 -20.30 -12.36
N THR A 301 7.68 -20.26 -11.89
CA THR A 301 8.09 -20.60 -10.52
C THR A 301 8.68 -19.36 -9.88
N HIS A 302 8.12 -18.96 -8.75
CA HIS A 302 8.67 -17.89 -7.96
C HIS A 302 9.80 -18.42 -7.09
N HIS A 303 11.00 -17.89 -7.26
CA HIS A 303 12.13 -18.11 -6.38
C HIS A 303 12.13 -17.05 -5.28
N VAL A 304 11.97 -17.46 -4.03
CA VAL A 304 12.03 -16.59 -2.86
C VAL A 304 13.49 -16.18 -2.63
N PRO A 305 13.81 -14.88 -2.70
CA PRO A 305 15.18 -14.41 -2.57
C PRO A 305 15.72 -14.63 -1.15
N ASP A 306 17.02 -14.86 -1.04
CA ASP A 306 17.68 -14.84 0.25
C ASP A 306 17.70 -13.40 0.81
N PHE A 307 17.59 -13.26 2.13
CA PHE A 307 17.91 -12.01 2.79
C PHE A 307 19.43 -11.87 2.87
N ASP A 308 20.03 -11.56 1.73
CA ASP A 308 21.47 -11.61 1.54
C ASP A 308 22.21 -10.43 2.19
N ARG A 309 23.54 -10.56 2.24
CA ARG A 309 24.44 -9.53 2.78
C ARG A 309 24.23 -8.18 2.10
N THR A 310 23.99 -8.16 0.79
CA THR A 310 23.83 -6.90 0.04
C THR A 310 22.55 -6.19 0.46
N ALA A 311 21.43 -6.89 0.56
CA ALA A 311 20.16 -6.36 1.04
C ALA A 311 20.29 -5.86 2.48
N MET A 312 20.86 -6.66 3.39
CA MET A 312 21.09 -6.26 4.79
C MET A 312 21.95 -4.99 4.90
N LYS A 313 23.06 -4.92 4.15
CA LYS A 313 23.98 -3.77 4.16
C LYS A 313 23.33 -2.51 3.57
N MET A 314 22.47 -2.64 2.57
CA MET A 314 21.76 -1.50 1.99
C MET A 314 20.76 -0.88 2.95
N GLU A 315 20.09 -1.71 3.73
CA GLU A 315 19.14 -1.25 4.71
C GLU A 315 19.82 -0.51 5.89
N VAL A 316 20.92 -1.05 6.42
CA VAL A 316 21.64 -0.41 7.54
C VAL A 316 22.39 0.86 7.14
N GLN A 317 22.71 1.03 5.84
CA GLN A 317 23.30 2.26 5.31
C GLN A 317 22.37 3.48 5.43
N LEU A 318 21.06 3.28 5.54
CA LEU A 318 20.11 4.39 5.69
C LEU A 318 20.44 5.26 6.91
N VAL A 319 21.01 4.69 7.98
CA VAL A 319 21.49 5.45 9.14
C VAL A 319 22.58 6.44 8.75
N LEU A 320 23.56 5.98 7.98
CA LEU A 320 24.68 6.81 7.51
C LEU A 320 24.20 7.91 6.58
N ASP A 321 23.33 7.55 5.64
CA ASP A 321 22.91 8.42 4.54
C ASP A 321 21.92 9.49 5.00
N TRP A 322 21.11 9.22 6.03
CA TRP A 322 20.03 10.10 6.48
C TRP A 322 20.15 10.51 7.94
N HIS A 323 20.22 9.54 8.85
CA HIS A 323 20.11 9.82 10.28
C HIS A 323 21.31 10.58 10.85
N VAL A 324 22.55 10.18 10.51
CA VAL A 324 23.77 10.80 11.05
C VAL A 324 23.83 12.29 10.70
N ALA A 325 23.63 12.63 9.43
CA ALA A 325 23.65 14.02 8.96
C ALA A 325 22.54 14.85 9.61
N TRP A 326 21.34 14.28 9.73
CA TRP A 326 20.22 14.94 10.40
C TRP A 326 20.48 15.20 11.88
N LYS A 327 21.10 14.25 12.60
CA LYS A 327 21.37 14.36 14.03
C LYS A 327 22.52 15.31 14.37
N ARG A 328 23.63 15.22 13.63
CA ARG A 328 24.88 15.96 13.92
C ARG A 328 25.01 17.26 13.12
N GLY A 329 24.24 17.44 12.05
CA GLY A 329 24.38 18.55 11.10
C GLY A 329 25.46 18.33 10.04
N THR A 330 26.22 17.23 10.12
CA THR A 330 27.29 16.87 9.17
C THR A 330 27.19 15.39 8.78
N ALA A 331 27.45 15.06 7.52
CA ALA A 331 27.55 13.69 7.04
C ALA A 331 28.67 12.90 7.76
N PRO A 332 28.57 11.58 7.88
CA PRO A 332 29.67 10.76 8.36
C PRO A 332 30.89 10.90 7.44
N THR A 333 32.08 10.87 8.04
CA THR A 333 33.34 10.78 7.28
C THR A 333 33.45 9.42 6.57
N ASP A 334 34.30 9.33 5.55
CA ASP A 334 34.56 8.06 4.86
C ASP A 334 35.08 6.99 5.84
N ALA A 335 35.93 7.37 6.79
CA ALA A 335 36.43 6.47 7.85
C ALA A 335 35.30 5.96 8.77
N GLU A 336 34.36 6.83 9.18
CA GLU A 336 33.21 6.41 9.99
C GLU A 336 32.29 5.46 9.22
N ARG A 337 32.10 5.70 7.91
CA ARG A 337 31.32 4.83 7.02
C ARG A 337 31.98 3.47 6.84
N GLU A 338 33.28 3.44 6.55
CA GLU A 338 34.06 2.20 6.41
C GLU A 338 34.04 1.38 7.71
N GLU A 339 34.25 2.02 8.86
CA GLU A 339 34.18 1.36 10.18
C GLU A 339 32.79 0.75 10.42
N TYR A 340 31.72 1.51 10.19
CA TYR A 340 30.34 1.02 10.37
C TYR A 340 30.03 -0.18 9.48
N LEU A 341 30.42 -0.12 8.20
CA LEU A 341 30.17 -1.20 7.25
C LEU A 341 30.98 -2.46 7.57
N ALA A 342 32.21 -2.30 8.09
CA ALA A 342 33.02 -3.41 8.55
C ALA A 342 32.42 -4.10 9.80
N ILE A 343 31.87 -3.32 10.74
CA ILE A 343 31.11 -3.87 11.87
C ILE A 343 29.95 -4.73 11.37
N TRP A 344 29.18 -4.22 10.40
CA TRP A 344 28.07 -4.97 9.82
C TRP A 344 28.52 -6.21 9.03
N ASP A 345 29.67 -6.18 8.36
CA ASP A 345 30.22 -7.37 7.72
C ASP A 345 30.44 -8.49 8.74
N HIS A 346 31.03 -8.19 9.90
CA HIS A 346 31.22 -9.16 10.98
C HIS A 346 29.90 -9.64 11.61
N LEU A 347 28.95 -8.73 11.86
CA LEU A 347 27.65 -9.11 12.42
C LEU A 347 26.84 -10.00 11.46
N ILE A 348 26.96 -9.77 10.14
CA ILE A 348 26.31 -10.62 9.14
C ILE A 348 26.99 -12.00 9.08
N ASP A 349 28.30 -12.09 9.28
CA ASP A 349 29.00 -13.37 9.37
C ASP A 349 28.54 -14.22 10.57
N GLU A 350 28.23 -13.60 11.70
CA GLU A 350 27.67 -14.28 12.87
C GLU A 350 26.30 -14.94 12.58
N LEU A 351 25.55 -14.41 11.61
CA LEU A 351 24.22 -14.93 11.22
C LEU A 351 24.29 -16.16 10.30
N GLN A 352 25.46 -16.53 9.77
CA GLN A 352 25.58 -17.73 8.94
C GLN A 352 25.18 -19.02 9.67
N SER A 353 25.28 -19.01 11.00
CA SER A 353 24.87 -20.10 11.89
C SER A 353 23.43 -19.98 12.40
N ALA A 354 22.74 -18.89 12.08
CA ALA A 354 21.38 -18.65 12.55
C ALA A 354 20.39 -19.60 11.86
N GLU A 355 19.30 -19.91 12.57
CA GLU A 355 18.16 -20.58 11.97
C GLU A 355 17.52 -19.69 10.89
N THR A 356 17.41 -20.21 9.68
CA THR A 356 16.80 -19.50 8.55
C THR A 356 15.48 -20.14 8.12
N ASN A 357 14.51 -19.30 7.78
CA ASN A 357 13.23 -19.71 7.19
C ASN A 357 12.62 -18.55 6.40
N LEU A 358 11.39 -18.71 5.91
CA LEU A 358 10.61 -17.62 5.32
C LEU A 358 10.42 -16.50 6.36
N LEU A 359 10.87 -15.30 5.98
CA LEU A 359 10.63 -14.04 6.66
C LEU A 359 9.57 -13.27 5.89
N LEU A 360 8.54 -12.81 6.58
CA LEU A 360 7.52 -11.91 6.04
C LEU A 360 8.03 -10.46 5.98
N ARG A 361 9.07 -10.13 6.75
CA ARG A 361 9.74 -8.81 6.90
C ARG A 361 8.89 -7.72 7.54
N ASP A 362 7.61 -7.66 7.22
CA ASP A 362 6.67 -6.65 7.71
C ASP A 362 5.59 -7.27 8.62
N PHE A 363 5.98 -8.23 9.47
CA PHE A 363 5.11 -8.86 10.48
C PHE A 363 4.92 -7.93 11.70
N HIS A 364 4.01 -6.97 11.58
CA HIS A 364 3.72 -5.95 12.60
C HIS A 364 2.29 -5.39 12.47
N SER A 365 1.83 -4.55 13.40
CA SER A 365 0.41 -4.21 13.57
C SER A 365 -0.39 -3.74 12.35
N PRO A 366 0.11 -2.89 11.43
CA PRO A 366 -0.62 -2.57 10.19
C PRO A 366 -0.96 -3.76 9.29
N ASN A 367 -0.18 -4.83 9.37
CA ASN A 367 -0.18 -5.93 8.41
C ASN A 367 -0.76 -7.23 9.00
N ILE A 368 -1.43 -7.12 10.15
CA ILE A 368 -2.09 -8.22 10.83
C ILE A 368 -3.57 -7.91 11.01
N ILE A 369 -4.41 -8.79 10.45
CA ILE A 369 -5.86 -8.72 10.56
C ILE A 369 -6.36 -9.74 11.58
N TRP A 370 -7.04 -9.28 12.61
CA TRP A 370 -7.68 -10.12 13.61
C TRP A 370 -9.01 -10.71 13.09
N ARG A 371 -9.09 -12.04 13.08
CA ARG A 371 -10.25 -12.81 12.65
C ARG A 371 -10.96 -13.44 13.86
N GLU A 372 -11.79 -12.64 14.54
CA GLU A 372 -12.46 -12.99 15.82
C GLU A 372 -13.12 -14.38 15.82
N HIS A 373 -13.80 -14.74 14.73
CA HIS A 373 -14.57 -15.98 14.61
C HIS A 373 -13.74 -17.20 14.17
N GLU A 374 -12.44 -17.03 13.95
CA GLU A 374 -11.53 -18.12 13.59
C GLU A 374 -10.87 -18.76 14.81
N SER A 375 -10.15 -19.85 14.59
CA SER A 375 -9.45 -20.60 15.64
C SER A 375 -7.99 -20.86 15.28
N GLY A 376 -7.16 -21.05 16.32
CA GLY A 376 -5.72 -21.28 16.17
C GLY A 376 -5.03 -20.17 15.39
N ILE A 377 -4.06 -20.55 14.56
CA ILE A 377 -3.28 -19.62 13.73
C ILE A 377 -4.14 -18.83 12.74
N ARG A 378 -5.34 -19.31 12.38
CA ARG A 378 -6.25 -18.60 11.46
C ARG A 378 -6.90 -17.37 12.07
N LYS A 379 -6.78 -17.15 13.39
CA LYS A 379 -7.14 -15.87 14.02
C LYS A 379 -6.30 -14.70 13.48
N ILE A 380 -5.15 -14.99 12.89
CA ILE A 380 -4.17 -14.02 12.42
C ILE A 380 -4.16 -14.02 10.89
N GLY A 381 -4.91 -13.10 10.31
CA GLY A 381 -4.87 -12.77 8.88
C GLY A 381 -3.57 -12.03 8.55
N LEU A 382 -2.86 -12.49 7.53
CA LEU A 382 -1.58 -11.96 7.09
C LEU A 382 -1.76 -11.19 5.79
N ILE A 383 -1.21 -9.98 5.72
CA ILE A 383 -1.13 -9.17 4.49
C ILE A 383 0.29 -8.61 4.33
N ASP A 384 0.58 -8.03 3.16
CA ASP A 384 1.85 -7.34 2.87
C ASP A 384 3.11 -8.25 2.93
N PHE A 385 2.96 -9.53 2.58
CA PHE A 385 4.01 -10.55 2.64
C PHE A 385 4.75 -10.77 1.31
N GLN A 386 4.44 -10.02 0.26
CA GLN A 386 5.02 -10.25 -1.07
C GLN A 386 6.53 -9.99 -1.17
N ASP A 387 7.08 -9.22 -0.22
CA ASP A 387 8.52 -8.92 -0.15
C ASP A 387 9.28 -9.94 0.69
N ALA A 388 8.65 -11.10 0.98
CA ALA A 388 9.21 -12.17 1.79
C ALA A 388 10.53 -12.71 1.23
N MET A 389 11.37 -13.19 2.15
CA MET A 389 12.73 -13.66 1.89
C MET A 389 13.03 -14.91 2.69
N ILE A 390 14.10 -15.64 2.33
CA ILE A 390 14.68 -16.67 3.20
C ILE A 390 15.81 -16.05 4.04
N GLY A 391 15.70 -16.07 5.37
CA GLY A 391 16.71 -15.47 6.24
C GLY A 391 16.49 -15.77 7.72
N PRO A 392 17.24 -15.13 8.63
CA PRO A 392 17.20 -15.42 10.07
C PRO A 392 15.80 -15.20 10.68
N THR A 393 15.18 -16.25 11.22
CA THR A 393 13.79 -16.19 11.75
C THR A 393 13.58 -15.17 12.86
N ALA A 394 14.68 -14.76 13.50
CA ALA A 394 14.66 -13.73 14.52
C ALA A 394 14.25 -12.33 14.01
N TYR A 395 14.31 -12.09 12.69
CA TYR A 395 13.90 -10.81 12.08
C TYR A 395 12.42 -10.49 12.30
N ASP A 396 11.52 -11.43 11.97
CA ASP A 396 10.08 -11.21 12.12
C ASP A 396 9.66 -11.18 13.59
N LEU A 397 10.37 -11.90 14.47
CA LEU A 397 10.11 -11.77 15.90
C LEU A 397 10.43 -10.34 16.35
N ALA A 398 11.60 -9.82 15.97
CA ALA A 398 11.96 -8.43 16.24
C ALA A 398 10.94 -7.43 15.68
N SER A 399 10.33 -7.69 14.51
CA SER A 399 9.35 -6.76 13.93
C SER A 399 8.06 -6.63 14.74
N ILE A 400 7.62 -7.68 15.44
CA ILE A 400 6.40 -7.65 16.27
C ILE A 400 6.67 -7.30 17.73
N VAL A 401 7.75 -7.80 18.34
CA VAL A 401 8.07 -7.49 19.75
C VAL A 401 8.63 -6.08 19.93
N GLN A 402 9.17 -5.50 18.86
CA GLN A 402 9.60 -4.11 18.76
C GLN A 402 8.88 -3.43 17.60
N ASP A 403 7.55 -3.55 17.56
CA ASP A 403 6.73 -2.88 16.57
C ASP A 403 7.01 -1.37 16.60
N ALA A 404 7.45 -0.81 15.47
CA ALA A 404 7.85 0.59 15.38
C ALA A 404 6.64 1.53 15.24
N ARG A 405 5.45 1.02 14.94
CA ARG A 405 4.23 1.82 14.73
C ARG A 405 3.51 2.15 16.03
N VAL A 406 3.71 1.35 17.07
CA VAL A 406 3.14 1.52 18.41
C VAL A 406 4.21 1.32 19.49
N THR A 407 3.97 1.75 20.72
CA THR A 407 4.88 1.43 21.84
C THR A 407 4.51 0.05 22.39
N ILE A 408 5.47 -0.86 22.43
CA ILE A 408 5.36 -2.16 23.12
C ILE A 408 5.99 -1.98 24.50
N GLU A 409 5.14 -1.98 25.53
CA GLU A 409 5.60 -1.82 26.91
C GLU A 409 6.46 -3.02 27.36
N PRO A 410 7.42 -2.83 28.29
CA PRO A 410 8.36 -3.87 28.71
C PRO A 410 7.70 -5.18 29.18
N GLU A 411 6.51 -5.08 29.78
CA GLU A 411 5.74 -6.25 30.20
C GLU A 411 5.25 -7.07 29.01
N LEU A 412 4.62 -6.42 28.02
CA LEU A 412 4.14 -7.08 26.82
C LEU A 412 5.32 -7.64 26.01
N PHE A 413 6.41 -6.88 25.86
CA PHE A 413 7.64 -7.35 25.22
C PHE A 413 8.11 -8.69 25.80
N ARG A 414 8.19 -8.79 27.14
CA ARG A 414 8.65 -10.01 27.81
C ARG A 414 7.69 -11.18 27.60
N GLN A 415 6.37 -10.93 27.66
CA GLN A 415 5.35 -11.95 27.41
C GLN A 415 5.45 -12.49 25.99
N LEU A 416 5.62 -11.61 25.00
CA LEU A 416 5.77 -12.01 23.59
C LEU A 416 7.05 -12.83 23.37
N MET A 417 8.17 -12.41 23.95
CA MET A 417 9.41 -13.19 23.87
C MET A 417 9.25 -14.58 24.51
N ASP A 418 8.67 -14.66 25.71
CA ASP A 418 8.47 -15.93 26.42
C ASP A 418 7.51 -16.87 25.68
N ASP A 419 6.41 -16.35 25.14
CA ASP A 419 5.47 -17.12 24.33
C ASP A 419 6.17 -17.76 23.12
N TYR A 420 6.96 -16.97 22.37
CA TYR A 420 7.69 -17.46 21.20
C TYR A 420 8.70 -18.55 21.59
N LEU A 421 9.58 -18.26 22.56
CA LEU A 421 10.65 -19.17 22.97
C LEU A 421 10.08 -20.47 23.55
N THR A 422 8.99 -20.41 24.30
CA THR A 422 8.31 -21.59 24.84
C THR A 422 7.78 -22.49 23.72
N LEU A 423 7.15 -21.92 22.69
CA LEU A 423 6.64 -22.68 21.56
C LEU A 423 7.78 -23.30 20.72
N ARG A 424 8.85 -22.56 20.47
CA ARG A 424 10.01 -23.06 19.71
C ARG A 424 10.77 -24.15 20.47
N ARG A 425 10.97 -24.01 21.79
CA ARG A 425 11.54 -25.06 22.64
C ARG A 425 10.74 -26.36 22.58
N ALA A 426 9.40 -26.26 22.60
CA ALA A 426 8.53 -27.43 22.58
C ALA A 426 8.64 -28.27 21.30
N GLN A 427 9.15 -27.70 20.20
CA GLN A 427 9.36 -28.40 18.92
C GLN A 427 10.62 -29.28 18.92
N GLY A 428 11.56 -29.05 19.85
CA GLY A 428 12.85 -29.75 19.92
C GLY A 428 13.89 -29.23 18.93
N GLY A 429 15.17 -29.34 19.28
CA GLY A 429 16.28 -28.93 18.41
C GLY A 429 16.49 -27.42 18.26
N PHE A 430 15.75 -26.59 19.00
CA PHE A 430 15.88 -25.14 18.99
C PHE A 430 17.09 -24.67 19.81
N ASP A 431 18.08 -24.07 19.14
CA ASP A 431 19.21 -23.39 19.79
C ASP A 431 18.78 -21.99 20.26
N GLU A 432 18.26 -21.93 21.49
CA GLU A 432 17.80 -20.67 22.09
C GLU A 432 18.92 -19.64 22.22
N ALA A 433 20.14 -20.06 22.58
CA ALA A 433 21.26 -19.14 22.75
C ALA A 433 21.69 -18.53 21.41
N GLY A 434 21.83 -19.37 20.38
CA GLY A 434 22.09 -18.92 19.00
C GLY A 434 20.97 -18.03 18.48
N PHE A 435 19.70 -18.37 18.76
CA PHE A 435 18.55 -17.55 18.38
C PHE A 435 18.56 -16.19 19.06
N MET A 436 18.85 -16.09 20.35
CA MET A 436 18.89 -14.80 21.06
C MET A 436 20.03 -13.90 20.56
N LYS A 437 21.17 -14.48 20.18
CA LYS A 437 22.25 -13.74 19.48
C LYS A 437 21.76 -13.21 18.14
N ALA A 438 21.14 -14.07 17.32
CA ALA A 438 20.59 -13.67 16.02
C ALA A 438 19.49 -12.61 16.15
N TRP A 439 18.64 -12.71 17.18
CA TRP A 439 17.61 -11.74 17.52
C TRP A 439 18.21 -10.38 17.83
N ALA A 440 19.25 -10.31 18.65
CA ALA A 440 19.91 -9.04 18.95
C ALA A 440 20.45 -8.38 17.66
N ILE A 441 21.13 -9.15 16.80
CA ILE A 441 21.68 -8.63 15.54
C ILE A 441 20.57 -8.15 14.59
N MET A 442 19.50 -8.95 14.39
CA MET A 442 18.38 -8.58 13.52
C MET A 442 17.56 -7.42 14.08
N SER A 443 17.38 -7.36 15.39
CA SER A 443 16.77 -6.23 16.09
C SER A 443 17.56 -4.94 15.84
N ALA A 444 18.89 -4.97 15.99
CA ALA A 444 19.75 -3.83 15.68
C ALA A 444 19.67 -3.44 14.20
N GLN A 445 19.73 -4.42 13.29
CA GLN A 445 19.68 -4.21 11.84
C GLN A 445 18.41 -3.46 11.45
N ARG A 446 17.26 -3.95 11.94
CA ARG A 446 15.95 -3.37 11.64
C ARG A 446 15.80 -1.97 12.24
N ASN A 447 16.21 -1.75 13.48
CA ASN A 447 16.10 -0.44 14.10
C ASN A 447 17.04 0.59 13.45
N CYS A 448 18.24 0.18 13.00
CA CYS A 448 19.11 1.02 12.16
C CYS A 448 18.41 1.40 10.84
N LYS A 449 17.90 0.42 10.09
CA LYS A 449 17.12 0.67 8.87
C LYS A 449 16.00 1.68 9.10
N LEU A 450 15.20 1.50 10.15
CA LEU A 450 14.06 2.36 10.47
C LEU A 450 14.49 3.78 10.88
N ALA A 451 15.53 3.92 11.71
CA ALA A 451 16.05 5.24 12.11
C ALA A 451 16.48 6.07 10.88
N GLY A 452 17.17 5.46 9.92
CA GLY A 452 17.47 6.11 8.65
C GLY A 452 16.22 6.41 7.81
N LEU A 453 15.30 5.45 7.73
CA LEU A 453 14.07 5.55 6.95
C LEU A 453 13.16 6.70 7.41
N TRP A 454 12.99 6.91 8.71
CA TRP A 454 12.14 8.00 9.24
C TRP A 454 12.65 9.37 8.80
N VAL A 455 13.96 9.58 8.82
CA VAL A 455 14.58 10.83 8.37
C VAL A 455 14.46 10.99 6.86
N ARG A 456 14.66 9.92 6.09
CA ARG A 456 14.42 9.95 4.64
C ARG A 456 12.99 10.34 4.29
N LEU A 457 12.02 9.76 5.01
CA LEU A 457 10.60 10.05 4.82
C LEU A 457 10.28 11.52 5.12
N LEU A 458 10.92 12.11 6.14
CA LEU A 458 10.83 13.52 6.46
C LEU A 458 11.45 14.41 5.36
N GLN A 459 12.72 14.17 5.01
CA GLN A 459 13.52 15.10 4.20
C GLN A 459 13.27 14.98 2.69
N ARG A 460 13.07 13.74 2.19
CA ARG A 460 12.93 13.46 0.76
C ARG A 460 11.48 13.24 0.34
N ASP A 461 10.73 12.50 1.17
CA ASP A 461 9.40 12.01 0.77
C ASP A 461 8.23 12.88 1.27
N GLY A 462 8.52 13.97 2.02
CA GLY A 462 7.50 14.92 2.48
C GLY A 462 6.52 14.35 3.50
N LYS A 463 6.92 13.34 4.28
CA LYS A 463 6.07 12.59 5.24
C LYS A 463 6.52 12.81 6.70
N PRO A 464 6.35 14.02 7.27
CA PRO A 464 6.85 14.36 8.60
C PRO A 464 6.22 13.56 9.75
N GLY A 465 4.99 13.07 9.57
CA GLY A 465 4.25 12.33 10.60
C GLY A 465 4.89 11.02 11.06
N TYR A 466 5.88 10.49 10.33
CA TYR A 466 6.62 9.28 10.72
C TYR A 466 7.69 9.54 11.78
N LEU A 467 8.17 10.78 11.94
CA LEU A 467 9.23 11.10 12.88
C LEU A 467 8.81 10.84 14.34
N LYS A 468 7.51 10.85 14.63
CA LYS A 468 6.96 10.46 15.95
C LYS A 468 7.37 9.05 16.40
N HIS A 469 7.79 8.19 15.47
CA HIS A 469 8.26 6.83 15.76
C HIS A 469 9.75 6.75 16.10
N MET A 470 10.52 7.84 15.94
CA MET A 470 11.97 7.85 16.20
C MET A 470 12.32 7.50 17.65
N PRO A 471 11.70 8.12 18.69
CA PRO A 471 12.13 7.89 20.07
C PRO A 471 12.04 6.42 20.49
N ARG A 472 10.96 5.73 20.11
CA ARG A 472 10.80 4.29 20.37
C ARG A 472 11.76 3.44 19.54
N THR A 473 12.02 3.79 18.28
CA THR A 473 12.97 3.07 17.43
C THR A 473 14.36 3.07 18.05
N LEU A 474 14.79 4.22 18.59
CA LEU A 474 16.07 4.35 19.30
C LEU A 474 16.06 3.61 20.65
N SER A 475 14.94 3.64 21.38
CA SER A 475 14.81 2.85 22.61
C SER A 475 14.93 1.34 22.34
N TYR A 476 14.34 0.83 21.26
CA TYR A 476 14.44 -0.56 20.85
C TYR A 476 15.84 -0.93 20.36
N LEU A 477 16.51 -0.01 19.64
CA LEU A 477 17.92 -0.18 19.29
C LEU A 477 18.78 -0.34 20.55
N ASN A 478 18.56 0.47 21.59
CA ASN A 478 19.32 0.35 22.83
C ASN A 478 19.16 -1.01 23.50
N VAL A 479 17.94 -1.56 23.51
CA VAL A 479 17.69 -2.92 24.03
C VAL A 479 18.50 -3.96 23.23
N ALA A 480 18.59 -3.83 21.91
CA ALA A 480 19.42 -4.72 21.10
C ALA A 480 20.91 -4.59 21.47
N LEU A 481 21.40 -3.36 21.61
CA LEU A 481 22.81 -3.02 21.89
C LEU A 481 23.30 -3.47 23.29
N GLU A 482 22.42 -3.94 24.17
CA GLU A 482 22.79 -4.57 25.44
C GLU A 482 23.50 -5.92 25.22
N HIS A 483 23.25 -6.60 24.10
CA HIS A 483 23.89 -7.88 23.79
C HIS A 483 25.39 -7.71 23.48
N GLU A 484 26.24 -8.59 24.02
CA GLU A 484 27.71 -8.45 23.93
C GLU A 484 28.25 -8.46 22.49
N THR A 485 27.66 -9.27 21.60
CA THR A 485 28.02 -9.33 20.17
C THR A 485 27.90 -7.98 19.48
N LEU A 486 27.04 -7.08 19.97
CA LEU A 486 26.82 -5.75 19.41
C LEU A 486 27.71 -4.67 20.04
N ALA A 487 28.67 -5.02 20.90
CA ALA A 487 29.56 -4.05 21.53
C ALA A 487 30.26 -3.10 20.53
N PRO A 488 30.82 -3.56 19.39
CA PRO A 488 31.42 -2.66 18.40
C PRO A 488 30.39 -1.69 17.80
N LEU A 489 29.18 -2.15 17.50
CA LEU A 489 28.11 -1.31 16.98
C LEU A 489 27.64 -0.29 18.02
N ARG A 490 27.47 -0.72 19.28
CA ARG A 490 27.09 0.14 20.41
C ARG A 490 28.08 1.30 20.56
N ASP A 491 29.37 0.99 20.56
CA ASP A 491 30.42 1.99 20.73
C ASP A 491 30.46 2.95 19.54
N TRP A 492 30.26 2.44 18.32
CA TRP A 492 30.13 3.29 17.13
C TRP A 492 28.91 4.20 17.20
N CYS A 493 27.73 3.68 17.55
CA CYS A 493 26.50 4.45 17.71
C CYS A 493 26.64 5.54 18.77
N ALA A 494 27.25 5.24 19.91
CA ALA A 494 27.51 6.20 20.97
C ALA A 494 28.39 7.36 20.49
N ARG A 495 29.46 7.08 19.74
CA ARG A 495 30.28 8.13 19.10
C ARG A 495 29.48 8.93 18.09
N ALA A 496 28.66 8.25 17.28
CA ALA A 496 27.81 8.86 16.24
C ALA A 496 26.62 9.67 16.80
N GLY A 497 26.36 9.61 18.11
CA GLY A 497 25.20 10.29 18.74
C GLY A 497 23.87 9.59 18.48
N ILE A 498 23.89 8.28 18.21
CA ILE A 498 22.73 7.43 17.98
C ILE A 498 22.44 6.64 19.26
N GLY A 499 21.16 6.60 19.69
CA GLY A 499 20.72 5.82 20.85
C GLY A 499 20.63 6.60 22.17
N GLN A 500 21.10 7.84 22.25
CA GLN A 500 20.79 8.67 23.43
C GLN A 500 19.34 9.16 23.35
N SER A 501 18.58 8.99 24.43
CA SER A 501 17.18 9.41 24.52
C SER A 501 17.01 10.85 24.03
N GLU A 502 16.25 11.01 22.95
CA GLU A 502 15.91 12.30 22.39
C GLU A 502 14.94 12.98 23.36
N SER A 503 15.47 13.87 24.20
CA SER A 503 14.70 14.75 25.09
C SER A 503 14.01 15.86 24.31
#